data_AF-A0AAV6TN74-F1
#
_entry.id   AF-A0AAV6TN74-F1
#
_cell.length_a   1.000
_cell.length_b   1.000
_cell.length_c   1.000
_cell.angle_alpha   90.00
_cell.angle_beta   90.00
_cell.angle_gamma   90.00
#
_symmetry.space_group_name_H-M   'P 1'
#
loop_
_entity.id
_entity.type
_entity.pdbx_description
1 polymer ?
#
loop_
_entity_poly.entity_id
_entity_poly.type
_entity_poly.pdbx_seq_one_letter_code
_entity_poly.pdbx_strand_id
1 'polypeptide(L)'
;MWIKSINFLKMYVVRSIFLFVVILLIIEASSTANNPPILAPFSFPPALKEGERGSATCTIRSGDTPLEFTWLKDGQDVRDIEGVRIKSDLDSSFLIIPFVTSKSSGNYTCIVKNAFGSDRYTSTLAVSAPPVWKVEPMNLDIQEGGNAHISCEASGVPQPEIKWLQGNVDVFRQ
;
A
#
# COMPACT_ATOMS: atom_id res chain seq x y z
N MET A 1 2.08 15.11 -76.87
CA MET A 1 2.14 15.93 -75.64
C MET A 1 1.12 15.52 -74.56
N TRP A 2 0.04 14.78 -74.90
CA TRP A 2 -1.06 14.44 -73.99
C TRP A 2 -0.79 13.36 -72.93
N ILE A 3 0.02 12.33 -73.24
CA ILE A 3 0.29 11.21 -72.31
C ILE A 3 1.08 11.66 -71.07
N LYS A 4 2.01 12.61 -71.23
CA LYS A 4 2.73 13.21 -70.10
C LYS A 4 1.77 13.95 -69.16
N SER A 5 0.80 14.70 -69.71
CA SER A 5 -0.18 15.45 -68.92
C SER A 5 -1.09 14.56 -68.08
N ILE A 6 -1.52 13.41 -68.61
CA ILE A 6 -2.33 12.42 -67.87
C ILE A 6 -1.55 11.78 -66.72
N ASN A 7 -0.25 11.51 -66.92
CA ASN A 7 0.62 10.98 -65.87
C ASN A 7 0.87 12.01 -64.77
N PHE A 8 1.00 13.29 -65.11
CA PHE A 8 1.09 14.38 -64.14
C PHE A 8 -0.20 14.53 -63.33
N LEU A 9 -1.37 14.49 -63.97
CA LEU A 9 -2.66 14.59 -63.29
C LEU A 9 -2.91 13.37 -62.38
N LYS A 10 -2.64 12.15 -62.86
CA LYS A 10 -2.71 10.92 -62.05
C LYS A 10 -1.76 10.97 -60.86
N MET A 11 -0.53 11.42 -61.06
CA MET A 11 0.46 11.54 -59.98
C MET A 11 0.07 12.61 -58.95
N TYR A 12 -0.53 13.73 -59.39
CA TYR A 12 -1.03 14.78 -58.51
C TYR A 12 -2.23 14.31 -57.68
N VAL A 13 -3.18 13.62 -58.32
CA VAL A 13 -4.34 13.03 -57.63
C VAL A 13 -3.89 11.96 -56.62
N VAL A 14 -2.95 11.09 -56.97
CA VAL A 14 -2.39 10.08 -56.04
C VAL A 14 -1.64 10.75 -54.87
N ARG A 15 -0.85 11.79 -55.12
CA ARG A 15 -0.20 12.59 -54.06
C ARG A 15 -1.20 13.31 -53.17
N SER A 16 -2.27 13.87 -53.74
CA SER A 16 -3.32 14.58 -53.01
C SER A 16 -4.17 13.63 -52.17
N ILE A 17 -4.49 12.45 -52.69
CA ILE A 17 -5.18 11.39 -51.93
C ILE A 17 -4.27 10.88 -50.81
N PHE A 18 -2.99 10.65 -51.08
CA PHE A 18 -2.03 10.23 -50.05
C PHE A 18 -1.90 11.29 -48.95
N LEU A 19 -1.79 12.57 -49.30
CA LEU A 19 -1.76 13.67 -48.33
C LEU A 19 -3.07 13.76 -47.54
N PHE A 20 -4.24 13.57 -48.18
CA PHE A 20 -5.53 13.60 -47.49
C PHE A 20 -5.70 12.39 -46.55
N VAL A 21 -5.26 11.20 -46.96
CA VAL A 21 -5.22 10.00 -46.11
C VAL A 21 -4.24 10.20 -44.96
N VAL A 22 -3.06 10.77 -45.18
CA VAL A 22 -2.10 11.10 -44.11
C VAL A 22 -2.67 12.15 -43.15
N ILE A 23 -3.34 13.20 -43.65
CA ILE A 23 -3.99 14.22 -42.82
C ILE A 23 -5.16 13.61 -42.03
N LEU A 24 -5.99 12.76 -42.63
CA LEU A 24 -7.04 12.03 -41.92
C LEU A 24 -6.47 11.10 -40.85
N LEU A 25 -5.40 10.35 -41.16
CA LEU A 25 -4.69 9.50 -40.19
C LEU A 25 -4.03 10.30 -39.05
N ILE A 26 -3.57 11.53 -39.32
CA ILE A 26 -3.04 12.45 -38.29
C ILE A 26 -4.17 13.01 -37.42
N ILE A 27 -5.34 13.31 -37.99
CA ILE A 27 -6.52 13.80 -37.25
C ILE A 27 -7.06 12.69 -36.33
N GLU A 28 -7.11 11.44 -36.78
CA GLU A 28 -7.50 10.27 -35.98
C GLU A 28 -6.57 10.03 -34.76
N ALA A 29 -5.32 10.51 -34.81
CA ALA A 29 -4.34 10.34 -33.74
C ALA A 29 -4.39 11.42 -32.63
N SER A 30 -5.38 12.32 -32.63
CA SER A 30 -5.40 13.50 -31.75
C SER A 30 -6.52 13.51 -30.70
N SER A 31 -6.77 12.38 -30.04
CA SER A 31 -7.54 12.36 -28.79
C SER A 31 -6.71 11.78 -27.63
N THR A 32 -5.63 12.47 -27.24
CA THR A 32 -5.04 12.22 -25.92
C THR A 32 -6.00 12.83 -24.89
N ALA A 33 -6.86 12.00 -24.32
CA ALA A 33 -7.55 12.40 -23.09
C ALA A 33 -6.49 12.78 -22.05
N ASN A 34 -6.80 13.75 -21.19
CA ASN A 34 -5.90 14.30 -20.17
C ASN A 34 -6.46 13.92 -18.80
N ASN A 35 -6.47 12.63 -18.50
CA ASN A 35 -7.14 12.05 -17.34
C ASN A 35 -6.16 11.94 -16.17
N PRO A 36 -6.38 12.66 -15.06
CA PRO A 36 -5.63 12.42 -13.83
C PRO A 36 -5.93 11.00 -13.31
N PRO A 37 -5.01 10.40 -12.55
CA PRO A 37 -5.22 9.07 -12.00
C PRO A 37 -6.28 9.10 -10.89
N ILE A 38 -7.05 8.02 -10.79
CA ILE A 38 -8.01 7.80 -9.71
C ILE A 38 -7.73 6.43 -9.12
N LEU A 39 -7.52 6.34 -7.82
CA LEU A 39 -7.21 5.08 -7.14
C LEU A 39 -8.45 4.26 -6.83
N ALA A 40 -8.29 2.94 -6.84
CA ALA A 40 -9.21 2.05 -6.15
C ALA A 40 -8.86 2.02 -4.64
N PRO A 41 -9.87 1.96 -3.75
CA PRO A 41 -9.65 1.66 -2.34
C PRO A 41 -8.89 0.34 -2.17
N PHE A 42 -7.92 0.31 -1.26
CA PHE A 42 -7.19 -0.90 -0.89
C PHE A 42 -7.16 -1.07 0.63
N SER A 43 -6.82 -2.28 1.09
CA SER A 43 -6.61 -2.57 2.50
C SER A 43 -5.49 -3.59 2.70
N PHE A 44 -4.97 -3.66 3.92
CA PHE A 44 -4.13 -4.78 4.35
C PHE A 44 -4.98 -6.00 4.74
N PRO A 45 -4.39 -7.20 4.79
CA PRO A 45 -5.02 -8.36 5.41
C PRO A 45 -5.48 -8.04 6.85
N PRO A 46 -6.68 -8.51 7.25
CA PRO A 46 -7.17 -8.29 8.60
C PRO A 46 -6.37 -9.12 9.62
N ALA A 47 -6.28 -8.62 10.86
CA ALA A 47 -5.76 -9.34 12.02
C ALA A 47 -4.33 -9.92 11.86
N LEU A 48 -3.44 -9.17 11.20
CA LEU A 48 -2.04 -9.57 11.09
C LEU A 48 -1.37 -9.68 12.47
N LYS A 49 -0.57 -10.73 12.65
CA LYS A 49 0.24 -10.97 13.85
C LYS A 49 1.72 -10.68 13.57
N GLU A 50 2.48 -10.36 14.60
CA GLU A 50 3.92 -10.22 14.46
C GLU A 50 4.56 -11.45 13.79
N GLY A 51 5.49 -11.20 12.87
CA GLY A 51 6.14 -12.21 12.05
C GLY A 51 5.37 -12.62 10.79
N GLU A 52 4.11 -12.23 10.62
CA GLU A 52 3.36 -12.51 9.40
C GLU A 52 3.74 -11.56 8.25
N ARG A 53 3.34 -11.92 7.03
CA ARG A 53 3.57 -11.08 5.84
C ARG A 53 2.44 -10.06 5.68
N GLY A 54 2.78 -8.79 5.78
CA GLY A 54 1.89 -7.68 5.41
C GLY A 54 2.04 -7.35 3.92
N SER A 55 0.92 -7.09 3.24
CA SER A 55 0.97 -6.57 1.87
C SER A 55 -0.27 -5.75 1.54
N ALA A 56 -0.10 -4.77 0.66
CA ALA A 56 -1.18 -3.98 0.09
C ALA A 56 -0.91 -3.76 -1.40
N THR A 57 -1.99 -3.72 -2.19
CA THR A 57 -1.93 -3.46 -3.63
C THR A 57 -2.70 -2.18 -3.93
N CYS A 58 -2.01 -1.20 -4.49
CA CYS A 58 -2.57 0.05 -4.95
C CYS A 58 -2.78 -0.04 -6.47
N THR A 59 -4.03 0.06 -6.92
CA THR A 59 -4.40 0.02 -8.35
C THR A 59 -5.14 1.28 -8.74
N ILE A 60 -5.02 1.71 -9.98
CA ILE A 60 -5.88 2.77 -10.53
C ILE A 60 -7.21 2.20 -11.04
N ARG A 61 -8.28 2.98 -10.92
CA ARG A 61 -9.56 2.78 -11.62
C ARG A 61 -9.54 3.40 -13.01
N SER A 62 -8.83 4.52 -13.16
CA SER A 62 -8.68 5.27 -14.41
C SER A 62 -7.48 6.22 -14.31
N GLY A 63 -6.98 6.68 -15.44
CA GLY A 63 -5.87 7.63 -15.53
C GLY A 63 -4.93 7.28 -16.68
N ASP A 64 -4.34 8.31 -17.31
CA ASP A 64 -3.42 8.08 -18.41
C ASP A 64 -1.99 7.81 -17.91
N THR A 65 -1.25 7.04 -18.70
CA THR A 65 0.15 6.69 -18.45
C THR A 65 1.11 7.76 -18.99
N PRO A 66 2.38 7.83 -18.53
CA PRO A 66 2.99 7.02 -17.48
C PRO A 66 2.52 7.42 -16.07
N LEU A 67 2.40 6.42 -15.18
CA LEU A 67 2.03 6.59 -13.79
C LEU A 67 3.25 6.43 -12.88
N GLU A 68 3.40 7.33 -11.92
CA GLU A 68 4.42 7.28 -10.88
C GLU A 68 3.77 6.99 -9.53
N PHE A 69 4.14 5.87 -8.90
CA PHE A 69 3.63 5.46 -7.59
C PHE A 69 4.63 5.78 -6.48
N THR A 70 4.13 6.30 -5.37
CA THR A 70 4.89 6.56 -4.13
C THR A 70 4.11 6.00 -2.94
N TRP A 71 4.82 5.38 -2.01
CA TRP A 71 4.24 4.85 -0.77
C TRP A 71 4.79 5.60 0.43
N LEU A 72 3.90 6.02 1.32
CA LEU A 72 4.23 6.66 2.59
C LEU A 72 3.72 5.84 3.76
N LYS A 73 4.46 5.78 4.87
CA LYS A 73 4.00 5.34 6.19
C LYS A 73 4.01 6.54 7.12
N ASP A 74 2.86 6.89 7.68
CA ASP A 74 2.73 8.01 8.62
C ASP A 74 3.32 9.33 8.08
N GLY A 75 3.21 9.52 6.75
CA GLY A 75 3.72 10.69 6.02
C GLY A 75 5.19 10.61 5.59
N GLN A 76 5.94 9.58 6.00
CA GLN A 76 7.34 9.38 5.61
C GLN A 76 7.46 8.33 4.51
N ASP A 77 8.48 8.45 3.66
CA ASP A 77 8.69 7.50 2.56
C ASP A 77 9.01 6.10 3.08
N VAL A 78 8.33 5.08 2.56
CA VAL A 78 8.56 3.70 3.02
C VAL A 78 9.88 3.11 2.52
N ARG A 79 10.55 3.75 1.55
CA ARG A 79 11.86 3.32 1.05
C ARG A 79 12.96 3.42 2.12
N ASP A 80 12.75 4.26 3.13
CA ASP A 80 13.65 4.41 4.27
C ASP A 80 13.43 3.31 5.34
N ILE A 81 12.40 2.47 5.17
CA ILE A 81 12.06 1.40 6.11
C ILE A 81 12.73 0.09 5.68
N GLU A 82 13.58 -0.44 6.55
CA GLU A 82 14.30 -1.68 6.31
C GLU A 82 13.34 -2.86 6.03
N GLY A 83 13.67 -3.68 5.03
CA GLY A 83 12.94 -4.90 4.68
C GLY A 83 11.65 -4.68 3.88
N VAL A 84 11.15 -3.45 3.77
CA VAL A 84 10.01 -3.12 2.90
C VAL A 84 10.41 -3.27 1.44
N ARG A 85 9.50 -3.85 0.63
CA ARG A 85 9.69 -4.05 -0.81
C ARG A 85 8.53 -3.42 -1.57
N ILE A 86 8.86 -2.68 -2.62
CA ILE A 86 7.89 -2.11 -3.56
C ILE A 86 8.10 -2.76 -4.91
N LYS A 87 7.02 -3.17 -5.57
CA LYS A 87 7.02 -3.55 -6.99
C LYS A 87 5.96 -2.74 -7.69
N SER A 88 6.32 -2.01 -8.74
CA SER A 88 5.35 -1.21 -9.50
C SER A 88 5.30 -1.71 -10.93
N ASP A 89 4.08 -1.80 -11.44
CA ASP A 89 3.74 -2.11 -12.84
C ASP A 89 3.16 -0.84 -13.50
N LEU A 90 2.55 -0.98 -14.68
CA LEU A 90 2.03 0.15 -15.45
C LEU A 90 0.85 0.86 -14.79
N ASP A 91 -0.01 0.13 -14.07
CA ASP A 91 -1.29 0.59 -13.52
C ASP A 91 -1.44 0.30 -12.02
N SER A 92 -0.39 -0.24 -11.40
CA SER A 92 -0.46 -0.74 -10.04
C SER A 92 0.89 -0.73 -9.33
N SER A 93 0.83 -0.75 -7.99
CA SER A 93 2.00 -0.83 -7.13
C SER A 93 1.71 -1.70 -5.91
N PHE A 94 2.64 -2.59 -5.61
CA PHE A 94 2.56 -3.60 -4.55
C PHE A 94 3.55 -3.26 -3.45
N LEU A 95 3.04 -3.02 -2.25
CA LEU A 95 3.82 -2.89 -1.03
C LEU A 95 3.88 -4.25 -0.31
N ILE A 96 5.08 -4.71 0.03
CA ILE A 96 5.30 -5.97 0.75
C ILE A 96 6.17 -5.70 1.97
N ILE A 97 5.69 -6.14 3.13
CA ILE A 97 6.41 -6.15 4.40
C ILE A 97 6.59 -7.64 4.77
N PRO A 98 7.78 -8.24 4.55
CA PRO A 98 7.98 -9.69 4.69
C PRO A 98 7.65 -10.23 6.07
N PHE A 99 8.01 -9.47 7.12
CA PHE A 99 7.77 -9.81 8.53
C PHE A 99 7.29 -8.55 9.24
N VAL A 100 6.01 -8.49 9.58
CA VAL A 100 5.45 -7.34 10.30
C VAL A 100 5.84 -7.38 11.77
N THR A 101 6.03 -6.21 12.35
CA THR A 101 6.23 -6.02 13.79
C THR A 101 5.21 -5.03 14.31
N SER A 102 5.08 -4.88 15.63
CA SER A 102 4.31 -3.80 16.25
C SER A 102 4.65 -2.41 15.66
N LYS A 103 5.92 -2.14 15.34
CA LYS A 103 6.38 -0.89 14.70
C LYS A 103 5.92 -0.72 13.24
N SER A 104 5.57 -1.82 12.58
CA SER A 104 5.02 -1.78 11.22
C SER A 104 3.60 -1.20 11.20
N SER A 105 2.87 -1.20 12.32
CA SER A 105 1.55 -0.57 12.42
C SER A 105 1.62 0.92 12.09
N GLY A 106 0.58 1.42 11.44
CA GLY A 106 0.49 2.82 11.00
C GLY A 106 -0.39 3.02 9.79
N ASN A 107 -0.45 4.26 9.32
CA ASN A 107 -1.22 4.65 8.15
C ASN A 107 -0.35 4.62 6.89
N TYR A 108 -0.65 3.72 5.96
CA TYR A 108 0.06 3.61 4.70
C TYR A 108 -0.74 4.31 3.60
N THR A 109 -0.11 5.26 2.93
CA THR A 109 -0.71 6.04 1.85
C THR A 109 -0.01 5.71 0.54
N CYS A 110 -0.78 5.24 -0.43
CA CYS A 110 -0.32 5.19 -1.81
C CYS A 110 -0.68 6.50 -2.49
N ILE A 111 0.29 7.10 -3.19
CA ILE A 111 0.11 8.28 -4.03
C ILE A 111 0.46 7.87 -5.45
N VAL A 112 -0.41 8.21 -6.41
CA VAL A 112 -0.17 8.01 -7.83
C VAL A 112 -0.22 9.36 -8.55
N LYS A 113 0.69 9.58 -9.50
CA LYS A 113 0.80 10.83 -10.25
C LYS A 113 1.00 10.57 -11.75
N ASN A 114 0.42 11.43 -12.59
CA ASN A 114 0.79 11.58 -13.99
C ASN A 114 0.95 13.08 -14.35
N ALA A 115 1.07 13.40 -15.64
CA ALA A 115 1.18 14.78 -16.13
C ALA A 115 -0.05 15.67 -15.85
N PHE A 116 -1.21 15.06 -15.57
CA PHE A 116 -2.50 15.76 -15.47
C PHE A 116 -2.99 15.88 -14.02
N GLY A 117 -2.40 15.14 -13.08
CA GLY A 117 -2.73 15.27 -11.67
C GLY A 117 -2.17 14.14 -10.81
N SER A 118 -2.74 14.02 -9.62
CA SER A 118 -2.40 12.97 -8.66
C SER A 118 -3.60 12.60 -7.81
N ASP A 119 -3.62 11.37 -7.34
CA ASP A 119 -4.59 10.90 -6.35
C ASP A 119 -3.87 10.12 -5.24
N ARG A 120 -4.54 9.98 -4.09
CA ARG A 120 -4.01 9.25 -2.94
C ARG A 120 -5.09 8.48 -2.21
N TYR A 121 -4.71 7.33 -1.67
CA TYR A 121 -5.57 6.54 -0.80
C TYR A 121 -4.77 5.99 0.37
N THR A 122 -5.36 6.03 1.57
CA THR A 122 -4.71 5.61 2.81
C THR A 122 -5.44 4.41 3.40
N SER A 123 -4.68 3.38 3.80
CA SER A 123 -5.17 2.26 4.61
C SER A 123 -4.32 2.11 5.86
N THR A 124 -4.97 1.77 6.96
CA THR A 124 -4.28 1.44 8.22
C THR A 124 -3.83 -0.02 8.20
N LEU A 125 -2.58 -0.25 8.60
CA LEU A 125 -2.05 -1.56 8.97
C LEU A 125 -2.07 -1.66 10.49
N ALA A 126 -2.76 -2.67 11.01
CA ALA A 126 -2.75 -3.01 12.43
C ALA A 126 -2.09 -4.38 12.62
N VAL A 127 -1.07 -4.43 13.47
CA VAL A 127 -0.35 -5.66 13.82
C VAL A 127 -0.60 -5.97 15.29
N SER A 128 -1.05 -7.18 15.57
CA SER A 128 -1.26 -7.70 16.91
C SER A 128 -0.09 -8.54 17.37
N ALA A 129 0.13 -8.58 18.68
CA ALA A 129 1.15 -9.40 19.30
C ALA A 129 0.51 -10.16 20.47
N PRO A 130 0.75 -11.48 20.60
CA PRO A 130 0.23 -12.23 21.74
C PRO A 130 0.84 -11.69 23.05
N PRO A 131 0.16 -11.90 24.18
CA PRO A 131 0.74 -11.61 25.49
C PRO A 131 2.01 -12.42 25.73
N VAL A 132 3.08 -11.75 26.15
CA VAL A 132 4.36 -12.34 26.54
C VAL A 132 4.78 -11.74 27.87
N TRP A 133 5.18 -12.58 28.82
CA TRP A 133 5.71 -12.13 30.11
C TRP A 133 7.04 -11.43 29.92
N LYS A 134 7.13 -10.20 30.42
CA LYS A 134 8.40 -9.50 30.64
C LYS A 134 8.96 -9.84 32.02
N VAL A 135 8.07 -9.92 33.01
CA VAL A 135 8.37 -10.38 34.37
C VAL A 135 7.35 -11.45 34.70
N GLU A 136 7.83 -12.69 34.80
CA GLU A 136 6.99 -13.81 35.24
C GLU A 136 6.79 -13.76 36.75
N PRO A 137 5.57 -14.04 37.25
CA PRO A 137 5.34 -14.18 38.68
C PRO A 137 6.09 -15.40 39.20
N MET A 138 6.85 -15.22 40.28
CA MET A 138 7.61 -16.30 40.91
C MET A 138 6.91 -16.81 42.17
N ASN A 139 7.13 -18.09 42.47
CA ASN A 139 6.70 -18.67 43.75
C ASN A 139 7.47 -18.01 44.90
N LEU A 140 6.74 -17.68 45.96
CA LEU A 140 7.29 -17.11 47.20
C LEU A 140 6.98 -18.05 48.36
N ASP A 141 7.94 -18.22 49.26
CA ASP A 141 7.75 -18.86 50.56
C ASP A 141 7.83 -17.77 51.64
N ILE A 142 6.77 -17.62 52.43
CA ILE A 142 6.57 -16.48 53.32
C ILE A 142 6.09 -17.01 54.66
N GLN A 143 6.73 -16.54 55.74
CA GLN A 143 6.31 -16.88 57.09
C GLN A 143 4.95 -16.27 57.44
N GLU A 144 4.21 -16.94 58.31
CA GLU A 144 2.91 -16.48 58.77
C GLU A 144 2.99 -15.06 59.33
N GLY A 145 2.06 -14.19 58.89
CA GLY A 145 2.05 -12.76 59.22
C GLY A 145 2.99 -11.89 58.36
N GLY A 146 3.77 -12.49 57.46
CA GLY A 146 4.59 -11.78 56.48
C GLY A 146 3.78 -11.20 55.32
N ASN A 147 4.31 -10.15 54.68
CA ASN A 147 3.69 -9.53 53.51
C ASN A 147 4.25 -10.14 52.22
N ALA A 148 3.34 -10.54 51.32
CA ALA A 148 3.66 -11.04 49.99
C ALA A 148 3.57 -9.92 48.94
N HIS A 149 4.58 -9.83 48.08
CA HIS A 149 4.54 -8.96 46.90
C HIS A 149 4.95 -9.77 45.67
N ILE A 150 3.97 -10.14 44.84
CA ILE A 150 4.21 -10.87 43.59
C ILE A 150 4.20 -9.85 42.45
N SER A 151 5.34 -9.71 41.79
CA SER A 151 5.47 -8.81 40.63
C SER A 151 5.23 -9.59 39.35
N CYS A 152 4.50 -9.01 38.42
CA CYS A 152 4.42 -9.52 37.06
C CYS A 152 4.22 -8.36 36.07
N GLU A 153 4.72 -8.54 34.86
CA GLU A 153 4.54 -7.60 33.76
C GLU A 153 4.37 -8.40 32.48
N ALA A 154 3.33 -8.10 31.72
CA ALA A 154 3.09 -8.67 30.41
C ALA A 154 3.11 -7.57 29.33
N SER A 155 3.54 -7.96 28.14
CA SER A 155 3.51 -7.13 26.95
C SER A 155 2.70 -7.82 25.86
N GLY A 156 2.08 -7.05 24.97
CA GLY A 156 1.26 -7.56 23.89
C GLY A 156 0.56 -6.41 23.18
N VAL A 157 -0.02 -6.67 22.02
CA VAL A 157 -0.80 -5.68 21.27
C VAL A 157 -2.15 -6.32 20.91
N PRO A 158 -3.27 -5.86 21.49
CA PRO A 158 -3.38 -4.78 22.49
C PRO A 158 -2.73 -5.13 23.84
N GLN A 159 -2.53 -4.12 24.70
CA GLN A 159 -1.95 -4.32 26.03
C GLN A 159 -2.76 -5.37 26.81
N PRO A 160 -2.13 -6.45 27.31
CA PRO A 160 -2.83 -7.51 28.02
C PRO A 160 -3.34 -7.04 29.40
N GLU A 161 -4.50 -7.56 29.79
CA GLU A 161 -5.06 -7.45 31.15
C GLU A 161 -4.46 -8.55 32.03
N ILE A 162 -4.04 -8.20 33.25
CA ILE A 162 -3.49 -9.17 34.20
C ILE A 162 -4.53 -9.48 35.26
N LYS A 163 -4.80 -10.78 35.49
CA LYS A 163 -5.75 -11.25 36.50
C LYS A 163 -5.05 -12.15 37.51
N TRP A 164 -5.29 -11.89 38.78
CA TRP A 164 -4.81 -12.70 39.89
C TRP A 164 -5.93 -13.60 40.40
N LEU A 165 -5.60 -14.88 40.54
CA LEU A 165 -6.50 -15.93 41.00
C LEU A 165 -5.95 -16.58 42.26
N GLN A 166 -6.80 -16.78 43.26
CA GLN A 166 -6.52 -17.64 44.40
C GLN A 166 -7.34 -18.92 44.21
N GLY A 167 -6.66 -20.01 43.83
CA GLY A 167 -7.35 -21.18 43.27
C GLY A 167 -8.04 -20.81 41.97
N ASN A 168 -9.38 -20.81 41.97
CA ASN A 168 -10.22 -20.46 40.82
C ASN A 168 -11.00 -19.14 40.99
N VAL A 169 -10.70 -18.36 42.03
CA VAL A 169 -11.43 -17.13 42.37
C VAL A 169 -10.60 -15.91 42.01
N ASP A 170 -11.18 -15.00 41.23
CA ASP A 170 -10.62 -13.67 40.93
C ASP A 170 -10.41 -12.90 42.24
N VAL A 171 -9.16 -12.61 42.57
CA VAL A 171 -8.79 -11.83 43.76
C VAL A 171 -8.34 -10.41 43.41
N PHE A 172 -7.85 -10.18 42.19
CA PHE A 172 -7.45 -8.84 41.75
C PHE A 172 -7.32 -8.73 40.22
N ARG A 173 -7.54 -7.53 39.67
CA ARG A 173 -7.32 -7.19 38.23
C ARG A 173 -6.42 -5.97 38.13
N GLN A 174 -5.42 -6.05 37.26
CA GLN A 174 -4.42 -5.01 37.01
C GLN A 174 -4.37 -4.63 35.53
#